data_AF-G9YSE9-F1
#
_entry.id   AF-G9YSE9-F1
#
_cell.length_a   1.000
_cell.length_b   1.000
_cell.length_c   1.000
_cell.angle_alpha   90.00
_cell.angle_beta   90.00
_cell.angle_gamma   90.00
#
_symmetry.space_group_name_H-M   'P 1'
#
loop_
_entity.id
_entity.type
_entity.pdbx_description
1 polymer ?
#
loop_
_entity_poly.entity_id
_entity_poly.type
_entity_poly.pdbx_seq_one_letter_code
_entity_poly.pdbx_strand_id
1 'polypeptide(L)'
;MRTIKARNGFVFTFPFEPPWEDLRAEGSTPNGGKFYIFDSCVIRDPEERAAIDRRVADVFVQAERRKFLAALEAEEQKAQAAGEG
;
A
#
# COMPACT_ATOMS: atom_id res chain seq x y z
N MET A 1 -7.42 7.22 10.27
CA MET A 1 -7.54 6.34 9.08
C MET A 1 -8.18 7.18 8.00
N ARG A 2 -7.36 7.71 7.09
CA ARG A 2 -7.78 8.70 6.11
C ARG A 2 -8.05 8.05 4.75
N THR A 3 -9.09 8.50 4.08
CA THR A 3 -9.49 8.01 2.76
C THR A 3 -9.28 9.12 1.74
N ILE A 4 -8.53 8.83 0.67
CA ILE A 4 -8.34 9.75 -0.45
C ILE A 4 -9.08 9.21 -1.67
N LYS A 5 -9.87 10.09 -2.29
CA LYS A 5 -10.53 9.82 -3.56
C LYS A 5 -9.67 10.39 -4.71
N ALA A 6 -9.30 9.52 -5.64
CA ALA A 6 -8.66 9.92 -6.87
C ALA A 6 -9.70 10.37 -7.91
N ARG A 7 -9.26 11.15 -8.91
CA ARG A 7 -10.14 11.71 -9.96
C ARG A 7 -10.81 10.64 -10.82
N ASN A 8 -10.18 9.46 -10.96
CA ASN A 8 -10.73 8.31 -11.66
C ASN A 8 -11.74 7.49 -10.83
N GLY A 9 -12.15 7.99 -9.66
CA GLY A 9 -13.07 7.28 -8.76
C GLY A 9 -12.41 6.23 -7.87
N PHE A 10 -11.08 5.99 -8.00
CA PHE A 10 -10.36 5.09 -7.10
C PHE A 10 -10.35 5.66 -5.68
N VAL A 11 -10.80 4.86 -4.72
CA VAL A 11 -10.82 5.22 -3.30
C VAL A 11 -9.71 4.46 -2.61
N PHE A 12 -8.71 5.18 -2.10
CA PHE A 12 -7.63 4.59 -1.32
C PHE A 12 -7.81 4.96 0.16
N THR A 13 -7.95 3.95 1.01
CA THR A 13 -7.92 4.13 2.45
C THR A 13 -6.56 3.73 2.96
N PHE A 14 -5.85 4.66 3.60
CA PHE A 14 -4.57 4.33 4.21
C PHE A 14 -4.80 3.38 5.39
N PRO A 15 -4.00 2.32 5.52
CA PRO A 15 -4.15 1.36 6.62
C PRO A 15 -3.82 1.96 8.01
N PHE A 16 -3.17 3.12 8.05
CA PHE A 16 -2.86 3.91 9.25
C PHE A 16 -2.80 5.40 8.87
N GLU A 17 -2.67 6.31 9.84
CA GLU A 17 -2.50 7.74 9.53
C GLU A 17 -1.07 8.02 9.05
N PRO A 18 -0.87 8.42 7.77
CA PRO A 18 0.46 8.73 7.24
C PRO A 18 1.02 10.02 7.86
N PRO A 19 2.35 10.18 7.94
CA PRO A 19 2.96 11.40 8.44
C PRO A 19 2.90 12.51 7.37
N TRP A 20 1.74 13.14 7.24
CA TRP A 20 1.45 14.12 6.18
C TRP A 20 2.37 15.34 6.20
N GLU A 21 2.89 15.68 7.38
CA GLU A 21 3.92 16.71 7.58
C GLU A 21 5.20 16.44 6.78
N ASP A 22 5.48 15.18 6.46
CA ASP A 22 6.69 14.77 5.71
C ASP A 22 6.43 14.57 4.22
N LEU A 23 5.22 14.86 3.74
CA LEU A 23 4.89 14.59 2.33
C LEU A 23 5.75 15.47 1.42
N ARG A 24 6.62 14.85 0.63
CA ARG A 24 7.51 15.55 -0.33
C ARG A 24 6.93 15.59 -1.72
N ALA A 25 6.31 14.51 -2.15
CA ALA A 25 5.74 14.43 -3.48
C ALA A 25 4.49 13.56 -3.48
N GLU A 26 3.51 14.00 -4.26
CA GLU A 26 2.39 13.19 -4.68
C GLU A 26 2.47 12.97 -6.19
N GLY A 27 2.06 11.79 -6.63
CA GLY A 27 2.07 11.45 -8.04
C GLY A 27 0.93 10.52 -8.41
N SER A 28 0.74 10.37 -9.71
CA SER A 28 -0.24 9.45 -10.28
C SER A 28 0.46 8.57 -11.31
N THR A 29 0.25 7.27 -11.18
CA THR A 29 0.64 6.30 -12.20
C THR A 29 -0.25 6.47 -13.44
N PRO A 30 0.19 6.03 -14.63
CA PRO A 30 -0.63 6.07 -15.86
C PRO A 30 -1.99 5.39 -15.72
N ASN A 31 -2.09 4.38 -14.85
CA ASN A 31 -3.33 3.65 -14.55
C ASN A 31 -4.22 4.37 -13.52
N GLY A 32 -3.87 5.59 -13.12
CA GLY A 32 -4.62 6.42 -12.19
C GLY A 32 -4.47 6.05 -10.71
N GLY A 33 -3.56 5.13 -10.37
CA GLY A 33 -3.18 4.88 -8.97
C GLY A 33 -2.36 6.06 -8.43
N LYS A 34 -2.73 6.58 -7.25
CA LYS A 34 -1.97 7.64 -6.57
C LYS A 34 -0.83 7.04 -5.74
N PHE A 35 0.33 7.68 -5.76
CA PHE A 35 1.44 7.37 -4.86
C PHE A 35 1.89 8.63 -4.11
N TYR A 36 2.43 8.41 -2.92
CA TYR A 36 2.87 9.46 -2.00
C TYR A 36 4.28 9.13 -1.54
N ILE A 37 5.18 10.09 -1.66
CA ILE A 37 6.57 10.00 -1.22
C ILE A 37 6.71 10.88 0.01
N PHE A 38 7.00 10.24 1.14
CA PHE A 38 7.27 10.90 2.41
C PHE A 38 8.78 10.94 2.63
N ASP A 39 9.30 12.05 3.18
CA ASP A 39 10.68 12.14 3.59
C ASP A 39 10.88 11.43 4.92
N SER A 40 11.45 10.23 4.89
CA SER A 40 11.85 9.55 6.13
C SER A 40 13.11 10.14 6.76
N CYS A 41 13.79 11.08 6.08
CA CYS A 41 15.00 11.76 6.55
C CYS A 41 14.72 13.12 7.20
N VAL A 42 13.45 13.47 7.51
CA VAL A 42 13.19 14.52 8.49
C VAL A 42 13.99 14.18 9.75
N ILE A 43 14.81 15.12 10.22
CA ILE A 43 15.68 14.90 11.38
C ILE A 43 14.77 14.55 12.56
N ARG A 44 14.71 13.26 12.86
CA ARG A 44 13.95 12.65 13.95
C ARG A 44 14.90 11.90 14.85
N ASP A 45 14.50 11.71 16.09
CA ASP A 45 15.25 10.87 17.00
C ASP A 45 15.42 9.46 16.39
N PRO A 46 16.59 8.80 16.56
CA PRO A 46 16.87 7.51 15.94
C PRO A 46 15.83 6.44 16.23
N GLU A 47 15.23 6.47 17.43
CA GLU A 47 14.16 5.55 17.83
C GLU A 47 12.85 5.80 17.09
N GLU A 48 12.47 7.08 16.90
CA GLU A 48 11.28 7.45 16.13
C GLU A 48 11.43 7.05 14.67
N ARG A 49 12.62 7.26 14.08
CA ARG A 49 12.93 6.81 12.73
C ARG A 49 12.82 5.30 12.61
N ALA A 50 13.42 4.55 13.54
CA ALA A 50 13.36 3.09 13.53
C ALA A 50 11.93 2.53 13.70
N ALA A 51 11.06 3.23 14.44
CA ALA A 51 9.65 2.86 14.59
C ALA A 51 8.87 3.10 13.30
N ILE A 52 9.14 4.21 12.59
CA ILE A 52 8.51 4.52 11.29
C ILE A 52 8.97 3.51 10.23
N ASP A 53 10.27 3.26 10.13
CA ASP A 53 10.84 2.31 9.16
C ASP A 53 10.25 0.91 9.34
N ARG A 54 10.11 0.44 10.59
CA ARG A 54 9.44 -0.84 10.90
C ARG A 54 7.99 -0.85 10.43
N ARG A 55 7.23 0.21 10.71
CA ARG A 55 5.82 0.31 10.28
C ARG A 55 5.70 0.30 8.75
N VAL A 56 6.61 0.97 8.04
CA VAL A 56 6.63 0.96 6.56
C VAL A 56 6.97 -0.43 6.02
N ALA A 57 7.97 -1.10 6.59
CA ALA A 57 8.36 -2.45 6.20
C ALA A 57 7.21 -3.45 6.42
N ASP A 58 6.54 -3.41 7.58
CA ASP A 58 5.40 -4.27 7.89
C ASP A 58 4.25 -4.08 6.88
N VAL A 59 4.00 -2.84 6.46
CA VAL A 59 2.97 -2.50 5.48
C VAL A 59 3.29 -3.09 4.11
N PHE A 60 4.55 -3.00 3.69
CA PHE A 60 5.01 -3.58 2.44
C PHE A 60 4.83 -5.10 2.46
N VAL A 61 5.27 -5.77 3.53
CA VAL A 61 5.13 -7.22 3.72
C VAL A 61 3.66 -7.64 3.71
N GLN A 62 2.78 -6.93 4.40
CA GLN A 62 1.34 -7.23 4.43
C GLN A 62 0.65 -7.00 3.07
N ALA A 63 1.08 -5.99 2.31
CA ALA A 63 0.56 -5.73 0.97
C ALA A 63 0.98 -6.84 0.00
N GLU A 64 2.25 -7.23 0.00
CA GLU A 64 2.75 -8.32 -0.83
C GLU A 64 2.12 -9.67 -0.46
N ARG A 65 1.95 -9.95 0.84
CA ARG A 65 1.23 -11.14 1.30
C ARG A 65 -0.20 -11.21 0.77
N ARG A 66 -0.93 -10.09 0.76
CA ARG A 66 -2.30 -10.05 0.21
C ARG A 66 -2.34 -10.29 -1.29
N LYS A 67 -1.41 -9.70 -2.05
CA LYS A 67 -1.29 -9.98 -3.49
C LYS A 67 -1.00 -11.45 -3.76
N PHE A 68 -0.09 -12.04 -2.99
CA PHE A 68 0.28 -13.44 -3.11
C PHE A 68 -0.91 -14.37 -2.82
N LEU A 69 -1.64 -14.14 -1.74
CA LEU A 69 -2.83 -14.93 -1.40
C LEU A 69 -3.94 -14.80 -2.44
N ALA A 70 -4.19 -13.58 -2.94
CA ALA A 70 -5.19 -13.36 -4.01
C ALA A 70 -4.80 -14.07 -5.32
N ALA A 71 -3.50 -14.15 -5.63
CA ALA A 71 -3.02 -14.91 -6.78
C ALA A 71 -3.23 -16.42 -6.61
N LEU A 72 -2.99 -16.96 -5.40
CA LEU A 72 -3.25 -18.37 -5.10
C LEU A 72 -4.74 -18.71 -5.20
N GLU A 73 -5.62 -17.89 -4.61
CA GLU A 73 -7.08 -18.10 -4.72
C GLU A 73 -7.56 -18.06 -6.17
N ALA A 74 -7.00 -17.18 -7.01
CA ALA A 74 -7.34 -17.11 -8.42
C ALA A 74 -6.90 -18.38 -9.20
N GLU A 75 -5.76 -18.97 -8.85
CA GLU A 75 -5.30 -20.23 -9.45
C GLU A 75 -6.15 -21.42 -8.99
N GLU A 76 -6.53 -21.48 -7.72
CA GLU A 76 -7.44 -22.52 -7.21
C GLU A 76 -8.81 -22.46 -7.88
N GLN A 77 -9.37 -21.26 -8.07
CA GLN A 77 -10.65 -21.08 -8.76
C GLN A 77 -10.58 -21.52 -10.24
N LYS A 78 -9.48 -21.21 -10.94
CA LYS A 78 -9.26 -21.70 -12.31
C LYS A 78 -9.15 -23.21 -12.37
N ALA A 79 -8.45 -23.82 -11.41
CA ALA A 79 -8.28 -25.27 -11.34
C ALA A 79 -9.61 -25.99 -11.07
N GLN A 80 -10.46 -25.44 -10.20
CA GLN A 80 -11.81 -25.97 -9.95
C GLN A 80 -12.71 -25.85 -11.18
N ALA A 81 -12.70 -24.68 -11.85
CA ALA A 81 -13.49 -24.48 -13.07
C ALA A 81 -13.06 -25.38 -14.24
N ALA A 82 -11.80 -25.80 -14.29
CA ALA A 82 -11.28 -26.72 -15.31
C ALA A 82 -11.56 -28.21 -15.01
N GLY A 83 -11.94 -28.55 -13.78
CA GLY A 83 -12.25 -29.91 -13.33
C GLY A 83 -13.72 -30.33 -13.49
N GLU A 84 -14.62 -29.38 -13.78
CA GLU A 84 -16.07 -29.62 -13.94
C GLU A 84 -16.51 -29.76 -15.43
N GLY A 85 -15.56 -29.92 -16.36
CA GLY A 85 -15.80 -30.02 -17.81
C GLY A 85 -15.81 -31.44 -18.37
#